data_AF-A0A8S3HA49-F1
#
_entry.id   AF-A0A8S3HA49-F1
#
_cell.length_a   1.000
_cell.length_b   1.000
_cell.length_c   1.000
_cell.angle_alpha   90.00
_cell.angle_beta   90.00
_cell.angle_gamma   90.00
#
_symmetry.space_group_name_H-M   'P 1'
#
loop_
_entity.id
_entity.type
_entity.pdbx_description
1 polymer ?
#
loop_
_entity_poly.entity_id
_entity_poly.type
_entity_poly.pdbx_seq_one_letter_code
_entity_poly.pdbx_strand_id
1 'polypeptide(L)'
;MFRLEFVSNSEISDTEFTRWRETLIKYNVSLPTLEQVENKKKKIDQYKDYVYSNNEISKIVEEKQRFRKTPINYAMTKQELFKDIEIAKDENNVKKEKELRKKLDEMEERASEIDRIRTANNSVLAVINRRNRKSTQHNVEHALAREAQEHRNVTADPFTRRRCAPTLVSKATVTKEEIIRQLHLQRAADEENAMKKKLEERRLLDEKNKAKQTMITTSDLFSNKQINEEKILPAITTRERGSFTSIFERHDELFTSHDFEL
;
A
#
# COMPACT_ATOMS: atom_id res chain seq x y z
N MET A 1 -15.84 26.83 40.05
CA MET A 1 -15.41 26.97 38.63
C MET A 1 -16.06 25.83 37.86
N PHE A 2 -16.63 26.09 36.68
CA PHE A 2 -17.32 25.07 35.87
C PHE A 2 -16.67 24.94 34.49
N ARG A 3 -16.56 23.71 33.97
CA ARG A 3 -16.09 23.44 32.61
C ARG A 3 -17.26 23.54 31.62
N LEU A 4 -17.00 24.01 30.41
CA LEU A 4 -18.01 24.14 29.35
C LEU A 4 -18.67 22.80 28.97
N GLU A 5 -17.99 21.67 29.21
CA GLU A 5 -18.53 20.33 28.97
C GLU A 5 -19.76 19.98 29.82
N PHE A 6 -19.97 20.68 30.94
CA PHE A 6 -21.11 20.47 31.82
C PHE A 6 -22.33 21.34 31.48
N VAL A 7 -22.24 22.16 30.42
CA VAL A 7 -23.35 22.99 29.95
C VAL A 7 -24.23 22.18 29.00
N SER A 8 -25.52 22.08 29.31
CA SER A 8 -26.51 21.40 28.46
C SER A 8 -26.93 22.29 27.28
N ASN A 9 -27.25 21.67 26.15
CA ASN A 9 -27.86 22.32 24.99
C ASN A 9 -29.41 22.31 25.04
N SER A 10 -30.02 21.74 26.08
CA SER A 10 -31.47 21.66 26.22
C SER A 10 -32.07 22.98 26.73
N GLU A 11 -33.34 23.23 26.42
CA GLU A 11 -34.07 24.36 26.99
C GLU A 11 -34.27 24.20 28.50
N ILE A 12 -34.42 25.32 29.21
CA ILE A 12 -34.65 25.33 30.66
C ILE A 12 -36.07 24.81 30.93
N SER A 13 -36.18 23.75 31.72
CA SER A 13 -37.48 23.22 32.14
C SER A 13 -38.12 24.08 33.24
N ASP A 14 -39.46 24.03 33.34
CA ASP A 14 -40.21 24.74 34.39
C ASP A 14 -39.76 24.34 35.81
N THR A 15 -39.42 23.06 35.99
CA THR A 15 -38.90 22.53 37.26
C THR A 15 -37.54 23.11 37.62
N GLU A 16 -36.63 23.24 36.65
CA GLU A 16 -35.31 23.85 36.87
C GLU A 16 -35.42 25.34 37.14
N PHE A 17 -36.25 26.05 36.38
CA PHE A 17 -36.49 27.48 36.57
C PHE A 17 -37.09 27.77 37.95
N THR A 18 -38.06 26.96 38.39
CA THR A 18 -38.67 27.10 39.72
C THR A 18 -37.63 26.90 40.82
N ARG A 19 -36.82 25.85 40.73
CA ARG A 19 -35.74 25.58 41.70
C ARG A 19 -34.70 26.69 41.74
N TRP A 20 -34.32 27.23 40.57
CA TRP A 20 -33.40 28.36 40.47
C TRP A 20 -33.98 29.62 41.13
N ARG A 21 -35.25 29.94 40.87
CA ARG A 21 -35.95 31.08 41.47
C ARG A 21 -36.03 30.97 42.99
N GLU A 22 -36.42 29.80 43.51
CA GLU A 22 -36.43 29.53 44.95
C GLU A 22 -35.06 29.72 45.59
N THR A 23 -34.01 29.26 44.90
CA THR A 23 -32.63 29.43 45.35
C THR A 23 -32.25 30.91 45.44
N LEU A 24 -32.58 31.73 44.42
CA LEU A 24 -32.30 33.17 44.46
C LEU A 24 -33.03 33.89 45.59
N ILE A 25 -34.31 33.58 45.82
CA ILE A 25 -35.09 34.14 46.93
C ILE A 25 -34.47 33.74 48.27
N LYS A 26 -34.06 32.48 48.43
CA LYS A 26 -33.40 31.97 49.65
C LYS A 26 -32.12 32.72 49.98
N TYR A 27 -31.34 33.09 48.97
CA TYR A 27 -30.09 33.86 49.14
C TYR A 27 -30.29 35.37 49.03
N ASN A 28 -31.54 35.85 48.99
CA ASN A 28 -31.91 37.26 48.87
C ASN A 28 -31.24 37.98 47.69
N VAL A 29 -31.07 37.27 46.58
CA VAL A 29 -30.55 37.79 45.31
C VAL A 29 -31.73 38.23 44.45
N SER A 30 -31.68 39.44 43.90
CA SER A 30 -32.75 39.97 43.05
C SER A 30 -32.87 39.17 41.75
N LEU A 31 -34.12 38.93 41.34
CA LEU A 31 -34.41 38.33 40.04
C LEU A 31 -34.10 39.33 38.92
N PRO A 32 -33.55 38.88 37.78
CA PRO A 32 -33.34 39.76 36.64
C PRO A 32 -34.67 40.27 36.09
N THR A 33 -34.71 41.54 35.72
CA THR A 33 -35.91 42.17 35.12
C THR A 33 -36.09 41.67 33.69
N LEU A 34 -37.34 41.59 33.22
CA LEU A 34 -37.66 41.17 31.84
C LEU A 34 -36.93 42.03 30.79
N GLU A 35 -36.80 43.33 31.04
CA GLU A 35 -36.02 44.24 30.18
C GLU A 35 -34.53 43.86 30.10
N GLN A 36 -33.92 43.44 31.22
CA GLN A 36 -32.51 43.04 31.24
C GLN A 36 -32.29 41.77 30.42
N VAL A 37 -33.23 40.80 30.52
CA VAL A 37 -33.21 39.57 29.73
C VAL A 37 -33.34 39.89 28.25
N GLU A 38 -34.31 40.72 27.87
CA GLU A 38 -34.55 41.09 26.47
C GLU A 38 -33.37 41.87 25.87
N ASN A 39 -32.82 42.82 26.62
CA ASN A 39 -31.62 43.55 26.21
C ASN A 39 -30.41 42.63 26.05
N LYS A 40 -30.26 41.61 26.91
CA LYS A 40 -29.17 40.64 26.80
C LYS A 40 -29.36 39.70 25.60
N LYS A 41 -30.60 39.27 25.33
CA LYS A 41 -30.95 38.49 24.14
C LYS A 41 -30.58 39.24 22.87
N LYS A 42 -31.00 40.52 22.74
CA LYS A 42 -30.63 41.38 21.61
C LYS A 42 -29.12 41.50 21.43
N LYS A 43 -28.36 41.64 22.51
CA LYS A 43 -26.88 41.67 22.44
C LYS A 43 -26.29 40.35 21.93
N ILE A 44 -26.82 39.21 22.37
CA ILE A 44 -26.37 37.89 21.88
C ILE A 44 -26.62 37.77 20.38
N ASP A 45 -27.80 38.20 19.90
CA ASP A 45 -28.11 38.17 18.47
C ASP A 45 -27.20 39.11 17.68
N GLN A 46 -26.88 40.30 18.20
CA GLN A 46 -25.88 41.19 17.59
C GLN A 46 -24.48 40.55 17.49
N TYR A 47 -24.08 39.73 18.46
CA TYR A 47 -22.78 39.03 18.41
C TYR A 47 -22.76 37.88 17.42
N LYS A 48 -23.91 37.28 17.06
CA LYS A 48 -23.97 36.23 16.04
C LYS A 48 -23.63 36.78 14.65
N ASP A 49 -24.10 37.98 14.36
CA ASP A 49 -23.90 38.65 13.06
C ASP A 49 -22.65 39.55 13.03
N TYR A 50 -21.83 39.50 14.08
CA TYR A 50 -20.66 40.35 14.21
C TYR A 50 -19.58 39.96 13.19
N VAL A 51 -19.13 40.95 12.41
CA VAL A 51 -18.02 40.79 11.46
C VAL A 51 -16.71 41.07 12.18
N TYR A 52 -15.88 40.04 12.29
CA TYR A 52 -14.58 40.12 12.96
C TYR A 52 -13.58 40.99 12.19
N SER A 53 -12.80 41.77 12.94
CA SER A 53 -11.65 42.50 12.41
C SER A 53 -10.46 41.57 12.17
N ASN A 54 -9.58 41.92 11.23
CA ASN A 54 -8.35 41.16 10.94
C ASN A 54 -7.49 40.90 12.18
N ASN A 55 -7.39 41.87 13.10
CA ASN A 55 -6.63 41.70 14.34
C ASN A 55 -7.28 40.65 15.25
N GLU A 56 -8.60 40.63 15.34
CA GLU A 56 -9.34 39.64 16.14
C GLU A 56 -9.22 38.24 15.54
N ILE A 57 -9.29 38.13 14.22
CA ILE A 57 -9.08 36.87 13.51
C ILE A 57 -7.68 36.32 13.83
N SER A 58 -6.65 37.16 13.78
CA SER A 58 -5.28 36.75 14.15
C SER A 58 -5.20 36.22 15.58
N LYS A 59 -5.83 36.91 16.54
CA LYS A 59 -5.88 36.45 17.94
C LYS A 59 -6.61 35.11 18.09
N ILE A 60 -7.74 34.93 17.38
CA ILE A 60 -8.49 33.68 17.38
C ILE A 60 -7.63 32.53 16.84
N VAL A 61 -6.88 32.78 15.76
CA VAL A 61 -5.97 31.77 15.19
C VAL A 61 -4.84 31.44 16.17
N GLU A 62 -4.24 32.44 16.81
CA GLU A 62 -3.18 32.25 17.81
C GLU A 62 -3.67 31.44 19.02
N GLU A 63 -4.84 31.76 19.57
CA GLU A 63 -5.43 31.00 20.67
C GLU A 63 -5.78 29.57 20.26
N LYS A 64 -6.38 29.38 19.08
CA LYS A 64 -6.65 28.04 18.55
C LYS A 64 -5.36 27.25 18.40
N GLN A 65 -4.29 27.87 17.94
CA GLN A 65 -3.00 27.21 17.79
C GLN A 65 -2.37 26.88 19.14
N ARG A 66 -2.50 27.75 20.15
CA ARG A 66 -1.97 27.53 21.51
C ARG A 66 -2.47 26.25 22.15
N PHE A 67 -3.75 25.89 21.93
CA PHE A 67 -4.34 24.68 22.51
C PHE A 67 -4.27 23.45 21.58
N ARG A 68 -3.95 23.65 20.30
CA ARG A 68 -3.82 22.56 19.32
C ARG A 68 -2.40 21.99 19.35
N LYS A 69 -2.29 20.73 19.76
CA LYS A 69 -1.00 20.00 19.79
C LYS A 69 -0.54 19.49 18.42
N THR A 70 -1.45 19.40 17.46
CA THR A 70 -1.19 18.78 16.15
C THR A 70 -1.53 19.77 15.03
N PRO A 71 -0.59 20.04 14.09
CA PRO A 71 -0.88 20.87 12.93
C PRO A 71 -1.87 20.18 11.98
N ILE A 72 -2.75 20.96 11.34
CA ILE A 72 -3.75 20.43 10.38
C ILE A 72 -3.04 19.95 9.11
N ASN A 73 -2.06 20.71 8.63
CA ASN A 73 -1.29 20.39 7.42
C ASN A 73 0.21 20.31 7.75
N TYR A 74 0.68 19.08 7.97
CA TYR A 74 2.08 18.81 8.28
C TYR A 74 3.04 19.30 7.20
N ALA A 75 2.68 19.21 5.91
CA ALA A 75 3.57 19.61 4.82
C ALA A 75 3.82 21.12 4.81
N MET A 76 2.75 21.91 4.98
CA MET A 76 2.83 23.37 5.04
C MET A 76 3.67 23.82 6.23
N THR A 77 3.35 23.33 7.43
CA THR A 77 4.11 23.67 8.64
C THR A 77 5.56 23.21 8.57
N LYS A 78 5.84 22.07 7.93
CA LYS A 78 7.21 21.61 7.64
C LYS A 78 7.96 22.58 6.74
N GLN A 79 7.33 23.03 5.66
CA GLN A 79 7.92 23.99 4.74
C GLN A 79 8.17 25.34 5.42
N GLU A 80 7.24 25.81 6.25
CA GLU A 80 7.40 27.03 7.05
C GLU A 80 8.58 26.92 8.02
N LEU A 81 8.68 25.81 8.78
CA LEU A 81 9.79 25.58 9.69
C LEU A 81 11.14 25.51 8.97
N PHE A 82 11.20 24.86 7.80
CA PHE A 82 12.42 24.85 6.99
C PHE A 82 12.84 26.25 6.56
N LYS A 83 11.89 27.06 6.08
CA LYS A 83 12.14 28.44 5.69
C LYS A 83 12.64 29.27 6.88
N ASP A 84 12.03 29.12 8.05
CA ASP A 84 12.45 29.84 9.25
C ASP A 84 13.83 29.42 9.76
N ILE A 85 14.19 28.13 9.61
CA ILE A 85 15.53 27.61 9.90
C ILE A 85 16.55 28.23 8.95
N GLU A 86 16.24 28.31 7.66
CA GLU A 86 17.11 28.92 6.64
C GLU A 86 17.35 30.40 6.95
N ILE A 87 16.28 31.15 7.25
CA ILE A 87 16.38 32.56 7.66
C ILE A 87 17.22 32.71 8.94
N ALA A 88 16.98 31.88 9.96
CA ALA A 88 17.75 31.94 11.21
C ALA A 88 19.23 31.60 11.01
N LYS A 89 19.53 30.71 10.06
CA LYS A 89 20.90 30.34 9.67
C LYS A 89 21.58 31.49 8.93
N ASP A 90 20.89 32.16 8.03
CA ASP A 90 21.39 33.35 7.31
C ASP A 90 21.64 34.52 8.28
N GLU A 91 20.76 34.70 9.26
CA GLU A 91 20.91 35.66 10.37
C GLU A 91 22.02 35.26 11.38
N ASN A 92 22.66 34.09 11.23
CA ASN A 92 23.62 33.49 12.16
C ASN A 92 23.10 33.36 13.61
N ASN A 93 21.78 33.23 13.78
CA ASN A 93 21.15 33.06 15.09
C ASN A 93 21.05 31.58 15.48
N VAL A 94 22.16 31.05 15.99
CA VAL A 94 22.31 29.63 16.37
C VAL A 94 21.27 29.15 17.39
N LYS A 95 20.84 30.02 18.31
CA LYS A 95 19.83 29.66 19.33
C LYS A 95 18.47 29.40 18.69
N LYS A 96 18.01 30.34 17.85
CA LYS A 96 16.73 30.25 17.15
C LYS A 96 16.72 29.08 16.17
N GLU A 97 17.82 28.87 15.45
CA GLU A 97 17.97 27.72 14.56
C GLU A 97 17.78 26.39 15.32
N LYS A 98 18.47 26.23 16.47
CA LYS A 98 18.36 25.01 17.28
C LYS A 98 16.95 24.77 17.80
N GLU A 99 16.25 25.82 18.23
CA GLU A 99 14.86 25.71 18.69
C GLU A 99 13.91 25.31 17.56
N LEU A 100 14.07 25.90 16.37
CA LEU A 100 13.25 25.58 15.20
C LEU A 100 13.51 24.15 14.70
N ARG A 101 14.77 23.70 14.68
CA ARG A 101 15.13 22.31 14.38
C ARG A 101 14.49 21.33 15.37
N LYS A 102 14.56 21.63 16.67
CA LYS A 102 13.90 20.80 17.68
C LYS A 102 12.39 20.70 17.45
N LYS A 103 11.73 21.81 17.12
CA LYS A 103 10.29 21.81 16.78
C LYS A 103 9.98 20.98 15.53
N LEU A 104 10.87 21.03 14.53
CA LEU A 104 10.76 20.21 13.33
C LEU A 104 10.86 18.71 13.67
N ASP A 105 11.85 18.32 14.48
CA ASP A 105 12.05 16.93 14.91
C ASP A 105 10.84 16.41 15.72
N GLU A 106 10.35 17.20 16.69
CA GLU A 106 9.15 16.85 17.48
C GLU A 106 7.90 16.67 16.61
N MET A 107 7.79 17.45 15.53
CA MET A 107 6.68 17.35 14.58
C MET A 107 6.81 16.09 13.70
N GLU A 108 8.02 15.77 13.22
CA GLU A 108 8.30 14.57 12.44
C GLU A 108 8.09 13.28 13.26
N GLU A 109 8.55 13.26 14.51
CA GLU A 109 8.34 12.14 15.43
C GLU A 109 6.84 11.90 15.65
N ARG A 110 6.06 12.95 15.92
CA ARG A 110 4.60 12.84 16.08
C ARG A 110 3.92 12.37 14.80
N ALA A 111 4.36 12.84 13.63
CA ALA A 111 3.82 12.38 12.35
C ALA A 111 4.11 10.89 12.12
N SER A 112 5.34 10.46 12.40
CA SER A 112 5.77 9.07 12.31
C SER A 112 4.98 8.16 13.25
N GLU A 113 4.72 8.59 14.49
CA GLU A 113 3.92 7.81 15.45
C GLU A 113 2.48 7.62 14.96
N ILE A 114 1.85 8.68 14.43
CA ILE A 114 0.50 8.57 13.83
C ILE A 114 0.51 7.62 12.63
N ASP A 115 1.52 7.70 11.77
CA ASP A 115 1.65 6.82 10.61
C ASP A 115 1.90 5.36 11.03
N ARG A 116 2.68 5.15 12.09
CA ARG A 116 2.90 3.84 12.70
C ARG A 116 1.61 3.24 13.22
N ILE A 117 0.80 4.02 13.94
CA ILE A 117 -0.51 3.58 14.45
C ILE A 117 -1.45 3.20 13.28
N ARG A 118 -1.49 4.01 12.22
CA ARG A 118 -2.30 3.73 11.02
C ARG A 118 -1.83 2.47 10.30
N THR A 119 -0.52 2.33 10.16
CA THR A 119 0.10 1.22 9.43
C THR A 119 0.11 -0.07 10.24
N ALA A 120 0.08 -0.02 11.58
CA ALA A 120 0.06 -1.21 12.43
C ALA A 120 -1.11 -2.15 12.07
N ASN A 121 -2.31 -1.60 11.88
CA ASN A 121 -3.49 -2.39 11.49
C ASN A 121 -3.46 -2.81 10.01
N ASN A 122 -2.85 -2.00 9.13
CA ASN A 122 -2.76 -2.28 7.70
C ASN A 122 -1.64 -3.30 7.35
N SER A 123 -0.61 -3.40 8.17
CA SER A 123 0.53 -4.30 7.97
C SER A 123 0.10 -5.77 7.92
N VAL A 124 -0.87 -6.16 8.77
CA VAL A 124 -1.43 -7.52 8.78
C VAL A 124 -2.14 -7.84 7.46
N LEU A 125 -2.95 -6.91 6.94
CA LEU A 125 -3.65 -7.08 5.66
C LEU A 125 -2.66 -7.13 4.48
N ALA A 126 -1.59 -6.33 4.51
CA ALA A 126 -0.54 -6.36 3.49
C ALA A 126 0.18 -7.72 3.44
N VAL A 127 0.46 -8.33 4.60
CA VAL A 127 1.06 -9.68 4.70
C VAL A 127 0.12 -10.74 4.12
N ILE A 128 -1.18 -10.70 4.46
CA ILE A 128 -2.19 -11.63 3.93
C ILE A 128 -2.29 -11.51 2.41
N ASN A 129 -2.35 -10.28 1.88
CA ASN A 129 -2.42 -10.04 0.44
C ASN A 129 -1.16 -10.51 -0.30
N ARG A 130 0.03 -10.29 0.26
CA ARG A 130 1.28 -10.83 -0.29
C ARG A 130 1.27 -12.35 -0.33
N ARG A 131 0.76 -12.99 0.73
CA ARG A 131 0.61 -14.46 0.79
C ARG A 131 -0.36 -14.96 -0.27
N ASN A 132 -1.52 -14.32 -0.42
CA ASN A 132 -2.52 -14.69 -1.39
C ASN A 132 -1.98 -14.56 -2.82
N ARG A 133 -1.28 -13.46 -3.15
CA ARG A 133 -0.60 -13.30 -4.45
C ARG A 133 0.38 -14.43 -4.74
N LYS A 134 1.21 -14.81 -3.75
CA LYS A 134 2.16 -15.92 -3.90
C LYS A 134 1.47 -17.26 -4.10
N SER A 135 0.38 -17.52 -3.36
CA SER A 135 -0.40 -18.74 -3.50
C SER A 135 -1.11 -18.82 -4.85
N THR A 136 -1.69 -17.70 -5.32
CA THR A 136 -2.29 -17.60 -6.66
C THR A 136 -1.24 -17.87 -7.72
N GLN A 137 -0.06 -17.26 -7.62
CA GLN A 137 1.03 -17.51 -8.57
C GLN A 137 1.43 -18.99 -8.63
N HIS A 138 1.66 -19.61 -7.47
CA HIS A 138 1.99 -21.04 -7.40
C HIS A 138 0.88 -21.92 -8.00
N ASN A 139 -0.37 -21.61 -7.71
CA ASN A 139 -1.51 -22.37 -8.24
C ASN A 139 -1.64 -22.20 -9.76
N VAL A 140 -1.39 -21.00 -10.29
CA VAL A 140 -1.36 -20.73 -11.74
C VAL A 140 -0.22 -21.50 -12.40
N GLU A 141 0.98 -21.47 -11.83
CA GLU A 141 2.14 -22.22 -12.34
C GLU A 141 1.86 -23.73 -12.34
N HIS A 142 1.27 -24.25 -11.26
CA HIS A 142 0.89 -25.66 -11.17
C HIS A 142 -0.21 -26.03 -12.18
N ALA A 143 -1.21 -25.17 -12.37
CA ALA A 143 -2.27 -25.40 -13.35
C ALA A 143 -1.71 -25.45 -14.78
N LEU A 144 -0.84 -24.49 -15.13
CA LEU A 144 -0.17 -24.45 -16.43
C LEU A 144 0.73 -25.67 -16.67
N ALA A 145 1.46 -26.11 -15.64
CA ALA A 145 2.30 -27.31 -15.73
C ALA A 145 1.47 -28.57 -15.97
N ARG A 146 0.33 -28.70 -15.29
CA ARG A 146 -0.62 -29.81 -15.49
C ARG A 146 -1.21 -29.77 -16.90
N GLU A 147 -1.70 -28.61 -17.33
CA GLU A 147 -2.21 -28.40 -18.69
C GLU A 147 -1.16 -28.76 -19.75
N ALA A 148 0.09 -28.36 -19.57
CA ALA A 148 1.18 -28.71 -20.49
C ALA A 148 1.52 -30.21 -20.52
N GLN A 149 1.27 -30.95 -19.43
CA GLN A 149 1.38 -32.41 -19.40
C GLN A 149 0.21 -33.07 -20.11
N GLU A 150 -1.01 -32.58 -19.89
CA GLU A 150 -2.24 -33.08 -20.50
C GLU A 150 -2.23 -32.86 -22.02
N HIS A 151 -1.82 -31.67 -22.50
CA HIS A 151 -1.66 -31.34 -23.93
C HIS A 151 -0.71 -32.25 -24.70
N ARG A 152 0.08 -33.11 -24.04
CA ARG A 152 0.90 -34.12 -24.74
C ARG A 152 0.07 -35.25 -25.36
N ASN A 153 -1.13 -35.53 -24.81
CA ASN A 153 -1.97 -36.66 -25.21
C ASN A 153 -3.38 -36.25 -25.70
N VAL A 154 -3.61 -34.97 -26.03
CA VAL A 154 -4.95 -34.48 -26.38
C VAL A 154 -5.35 -34.84 -27.82
N THR A 155 -6.47 -35.57 -27.94
CA THR A 155 -7.26 -35.69 -29.18
C THR A 155 -8.05 -34.40 -29.41
N ALA A 156 -8.25 -34.00 -30.67
CA ALA A 156 -8.80 -32.71 -31.10
C ALA A 156 -9.88 -32.11 -30.17
N ASP A 157 -9.53 -31.02 -29.48
CA ASP A 157 -10.39 -30.29 -28.55
C ASP A 157 -11.49 -29.51 -29.30
N PRO A 158 -12.78 -29.67 -28.94
CA PRO A 158 -13.92 -28.99 -29.58
C PRO A 158 -13.89 -27.45 -29.48
N PHE A 159 -13.06 -26.87 -28.62
CA PHE A 159 -12.88 -25.42 -28.47
C PHE A 159 -11.61 -24.88 -29.15
N THR A 160 -10.76 -25.77 -29.70
CA THR A 160 -9.61 -25.33 -30.49
C THR A 160 -10.03 -24.82 -31.85
N ARG A 161 -9.58 -23.61 -32.20
CA ARG A 161 -9.88 -23.01 -33.51
C ARG A 161 -9.19 -23.81 -34.62
N ARG A 162 -9.99 -24.41 -35.50
CA ARG A 162 -9.48 -25.08 -36.71
C ARG A 162 -8.86 -24.05 -37.65
N ARG A 163 -7.66 -24.35 -38.16
CA ARG A 163 -7.01 -23.54 -39.22
C ARG A 163 -7.77 -23.77 -40.53
N CYS A 164 -8.56 -22.79 -40.94
CA CYS A 164 -9.23 -22.81 -42.25
C CYS A 164 -8.42 -21.95 -43.22
N ALA A 165 -7.54 -22.57 -44.02
CA ALA A 165 -6.91 -21.90 -45.15
C ALA A 165 -7.84 -22.01 -46.37
N PRO A 166 -8.20 -20.89 -47.03
CA PRO A 166 -9.02 -20.96 -48.23
C PRO A 166 -8.24 -21.68 -49.34
N THR A 167 -8.84 -22.72 -49.92
CA THR A 167 -8.27 -23.40 -51.10
C THR A 167 -8.93 -22.81 -52.34
N LEU A 168 -8.13 -22.17 -53.20
CA LEU A 168 -8.59 -21.71 -54.51
C LEU A 168 -8.79 -22.94 -55.41
N VAL A 169 -10.04 -23.36 -55.60
CA VAL A 169 -10.38 -24.41 -56.57
C VAL A 169 -10.48 -23.76 -57.95
N SER A 170 -9.35 -23.56 -58.62
CA SER A 170 -9.35 -23.21 -60.04
C SER A 170 -9.64 -24.47 -60.85
N LYS A 171 -10.63 -24.41 -61.75
CA LYS A 171 -10.85 -25.44 -62.78
C LYS A 171 -9.77 -25.33 -63.85
N ALA A 172 -8.51 -25.55 -63.49
CA ALA A 172 -7.44 -25.71 -64.46
C ALA A 172 -7.20 -27.22 -64.62
N THR A 173 -7.24 -27.69 -65.87
CA THR A 173 -6.87 -29.06 -66.26
C THR A 173 -5.37 -29.25 -66.09
N VAL A 174 -4.90 -29.29 -64.84
CA VAL A 174 -3.55 -29.68 -64.50
C VAL A 174 -3.58 -31.21 -64.36
N THR A 175 -2.80 -31.91 -65.18
CA THR A 175 -2.70 -33.37 -65.09
C THR A 175 -2.14 -33.73 -63.71
N LYS A 176 -2.59 -34.87 -63.15
CA LYS A 176 -2.18 -35.31 -61.80
C LYS A 176 -0.65 -35.35 -61.64
N GLU A 177 0.07 -35.65 -62.71
CA GLU A 177 1.53 -35.72 -62.76
C GLU A 177 2.21 -34.38 -62.47
N GLU A 178 1.68 -33.28 -63.02
CA GLU A 178 2.26 -31.95 -62.82
C GLU A 178 1.99 -31.43 -61.39
N ILE A 179 0.83 -31.77 -60.82
CA ILE A 179 0.52 -31.48 -59.41
C ILE A 179 1.48 -32.24 -58.48
N ILE A 180 1.71 -33.53 -58.75
CA ILE A 180 2.63 -34.35 -57.95
C ILE A 180 4.05 -33.79 -58.02
N ARG A 181 4.49 -33.35 -59.20
CA ARG A 181 5.81 -32.77 -59.41
C ARG A 181 5.97 -31.45 -58.64
N GLN A 182 4.99 -30.56 -58.72
CA GLN A 182 5.01 -29.29 -57.97
C GLN A 182 4.99 -29.54 -56.45
N LEU A 183 4.21 -30.52 -55.97
CA LEU A 183 4.18 -30.88 -54.55
C LEU A 183 5.54 -31.38 -54.05
N HIS A 184 6.25 -32.19 -54.84
CA HIS A 184 7.59 -32.69 -54.48
C HIS A 184 8.62 -31.57 -54.44
N LEU A 185 8.61 -30.66 -55.42
CA LEU A 185 9.47 -29.48 -55.45
C LEU A 185 9.24 -28.56 -54.26
N GLN A 186 7.98 -28.35 -53.89
CA GLN A 186 7.62 -27.50 -52.76
C GLN A 186 8.04 -28.12 -51.42
N ARG A 187 7.85 -29.44 -51.27
CA ARG A 187 8.29 -30.18 -50.07
C ARG A 187 9.81 -30.15 -49.90
N ALA A 188 10.56 -30.29 -50.99
CA ALA A 188 12.03 -30.18 -50.97
C ALA A 188 12.49 -28.76 -50.57
N ALA A 189 11.83 -27.72 -51.08
CA ALA A 189 12.12 -26.33 -50.71
C ALA A 189 11.80 -26.03 -49.24
N ASP A 190 10.70 -26.58 -48.72
CA ASP A 190 10.32 -26.44 -47.31
C ASP A 190 11.32 -27.16 -46.38
N GLU A 191 11.80 -28.35 -46.77
CA GLU A 191 12.83 -29.09 -46.05
C GLU A 191 14.17 -28.34 -46.03
N GLU A 192 14.57 -27.74 -47.16
CA GLU A 192 15.78 -26.92 -47.24
C GLU A 192 15.68 -25.67 -46.34
N ASN A 193 14.53 -24.99 -46.36
CA ASN A 193 14.28 -23.83 -45.50
C ASN A 193 14.24 -24.20 -44.01
N ALA A 194 13.64 -25.34 -43.65
CA ALA A 194 13.64 -25.84 -42.29
C ALA A 194 15.06 -26.22 -41.82
N MET A 195 15.89 -26.78 -42.71
CA MET A 195 17.28 -27.11 -42.41
C MET A 195 18.13 -25.84 -42.21
N LYS A 196 17.97 -24.83 -43.08
CA LYS A 196 18.62 -23.52 -42.93
C LYS A 196 18.23 -22.84 -41.61
N LYS A 197 16.95 -22.89 -41.25
CA LYS A 197 16.46 -22.32 -39.98
C LYS A 197 17.05 -23.03 -38.76
N LYS A 198 17.08 -24.38 -38.76
CA LYS A 198 17.71 -25.16 -37.68
C LYS A 198 19.21 -24.89 -37.55
N LEU A 199 19.90 -24.70 -38.68
CA LEU A 199 21.32 -24.38 -38.69
C LEU A 199 21.58 -22.99 -38.08
N GLU A 200 20.76 -21.99 -38.43
CA GLU A 200 20.89 -20.64 -37.89
C GLU A 200 20.55 -20.59 -36.38
N GLU A 201 19.52 -21.32 -35.95
CA GLU A 201 19.20 -21.46 -34.51
C GLU A 201 20.36 -22.10 -33.73
N ARG A 202 21.03 -23.11 -34.31
CA ARG A 202 22.22 -23.72 -33.70
C ARG A 202 23.40 -22.74 -33.64
N ARG A 203 23.62 -21.97 -34.72
CA ARG A 203 24.67 -20.93 -34.77
C ARG A 203 24.47 -19.86 -33.69
N LEU A 204 23.24 -19.39 -33.51
CA LEU A 204 22.88 -18.43 -32.47
C LEU A 204 23.05 -18.99 -31.04
N LEU A 205 22.79 -20.29 -30.86
CA LEU A 205 23.00 -20.96 -29.57
C LEU A 205 24.49 -21.07 -29.23
N ASP A 206 25.32 -21.44 -30.21
CA ASP A 206 26.77 -21.53 -30.05
C ASP A 206 27.40 -20.15 -29.77
N GLU A 207 26.91 -19.09 -30.43
CA GLU A 207 27.34 -17.71 -30.18
C GLU A 207 26.97 -17.24 -28.76
N LYS A 208 25.75 -17.55 -28.29
CA LYS A 208 25.34 -17.30 -26.90
C LYS A 208 26.16 -18.07 -25.88
N ASN A 209 26.52 -19.32 -26.17
CA ASN A 209 27.34 -20.14 -25.28
C ASN A 209 28.78 -19.61 -25.21
N LYS A 210 29.34 -19.18 -26.36
CA LYS A 210 30.65 -18.54 -26.42
C LYS A 210 30.69 -17.21 -25.65
N ALA A 211 29.65 -16.38 -25.78
CA ALA A 211 29.51 -15.13 -25.03
C ALA A 211 29.39 -15.36 -23.51
N LYS A 212 28.68 -16.40 -23.07
CA LYS A 212 28.61 -16.81 -21.66
C LYS A 212 29.97 -17.27 -21.15
N GLN A 213 30.72 -18.03 -21.94
CA GLN A 213 32.04 -18.53 -21.55
C GLN A 213 33.08 -17.40 -21.45
N THR A 214 33.01 -16.38 -22.32
CA THR A 214 33.86 -15.17 -22.20
C THR A 214 33.53 -14.31 -20.98
N MET A 215 32.25 -14.24 -20.58
CA MET A 215 31.85 -13.48 -19.38
C MET A 215 32.34 -14.17 -18.09
N ILE A 216 32.33 -15.51 -18.05
CA ILE A 216 32.83 -16.29 -16.90
C ILE A 216 34.36 -16.17 -16.77
N THR A 217 35.12 -16.17 -17.87
CA THR A 217 36.58 -15.98 -17.80
C THR A 217 36.99 -14.56 -17.43
N THR A 218 36.17 -13.54 -17.71
CA THR A 218 36.46 -12.16 -17.25
C THR A 218 36.21 -11.95 -15.76
N SER A 219 35.29 -12.69 -15.14
CA SER A 219 35.03 -12.59 -13.69
C SER A 219 36.12 -13.27 -12.84
N ASP A 220 36.80 -14.28 -13.37
CA ASP A 220 37.84 -15.02 -12.65
C ASP A 220 39.21 -14.29 -12.59
N LEU A 221 39.40 -13.22 -13.38
CA LEU A 221 40.65 -12.45 -13.40
C LEU A 221 40.75 -11.37 -12.30
N PHE A 222 39.68 -11.09 -11.55
CA PHE A 222 39.64 -10.02 -10.54
C PHE A 222 39.57 -10.47 -9.07
N SER A 223 39.60 -11.78 -8.79
CA SER A 223 39.33 -12.30 -7.42
C SER A 223 40.54 -12.81 -6.64
N ASN A 224 41.78 -12.63 -7.12
CA ASN A 224 42.98 -12.99 -6.36
C ASN A 224 43.85 -11.77 -6.01
N LYS A 225 43.38 -11.02 -4.99
CA LYS A 225 44.25 -10.25 -4.11
C LYS A 225 43.67 -10.28 -2.69
N GLN A 226 44.09 -11.29 -1.94
CA GLN A 226 43.94 -11.33 -0.48
C GLN A 226 45.02 -10.42 0.14
N ILE A 227 44.60 -9.45 0.95
CA ILE A 227 45.40 -8.94 2.08
C ILE A 227 44.51 -9.05 3.33
N ASN A 228 45.07 -9.69 4.34
CA ASN A 228 44.52 -10.01 5.66
C ASN A 228 44.32 -8.79 6.56
N GLU A 229 43.39 -8.93 7.53
CA GLU A 229 43.53 -8.71 9.00
C GLU A 229 42.15 -8.37 9.58
N GLU A 230 41.45 -9.31 10.23
CA GLU A 230 41.51 -9.69 11.65
C GLU A 230 40.47 -9.00 12.55
N LYS A 231 39.69 -9.85 13.26
CA LYS A 231 38.94 -9.63 14.52
C LYS A 231 37.70 -8.71 14.41
N ILE A 232 36.54 -9.00 15.00
CA ILE A 232 36.24 -9.48 16.37
C ILE A 232 34.91 -10.28 16.38
N LEU A 233 34.89 -11.33 17.21
CA LEU A 233 33.83 -12.30 17.61
C LEU A 233 32.57 -11.63 18.29
N PRO A 234 31.45 -12.34 18.64
CA PRO A 234 31.38 -13.78 18.93
C PRO A 234 30.15 -14.58 18.48
N ALA A 235 30.36 -15.89 18.61
CA ALA A 235 29.50 -17.03 18.38
C ALA A 235 28.28 -17.11 19.31
N ILE A 236 27.18 -17.67 18.79
CA ILE A 236 26.24 -18.46 19.58
C ILE A 236 26.17 -19.84 18.95
N THR A 237 26.60 -20.83 19.73
CA THR A 237 26.71 -22.25 19.40
C THR A 237 25.32 -22.89 19.31
N THR A 238 25.13 -23.70 18.28
CA THR A 238 24.03 -24.65 18.08
C THR A 238 24.08 -25.73 19.17
N ARG A 239 22.98 -25.91 19.92
CA ARG A 239 22.79 -27.10 20.78
C ARG A 239 21.56 -27.88 20.31
N GLU A 240 21.88 -29.06 19.80
CA GLU A 240 21.20 -30.36 19.82
C GLU A 240 19.67 -30.46 19.67
N ARG A 241 19.32 -31.35 18.73
CA ARG A 241 17.98 -31.86 18.46
C ARG A 241 17.48 -32.66 19.67
N GLY A 242 16.40 -32.20 20.28
CA GLY A 242 15.55 -33.00 21.15
C GLY A 242 14.25 -33.32 20.44
N SER A 243 13.89 -34.61 20.36
CA SER A 243 12.57 -35.07 19.94
C SER A 243 11.49 -34.55 20.89
N PHE A 244 10.49 -33.86 20.37
CA PHE A 244 9.25 -33.59 21.09
C PHE A 244 8.09 -34.29 20.38
N THR A 245 7.79 -35.48 20.88
CA THR A 245 6.54 -36.19 20.59
C THR A 245 5.36 -35.49 21.28
N SER A 246 4.20 -35.53 20.63
CA SER A 246 2.86 -35.55 21.25
C SER A 246 2.34 -34.27 21.90
N ILE A 247 1.80 -33.33 21.10
CA ILE A 247 0.60 -32.51 21.44
C ILE A 247 -0.14 -32.15 20.13
N PHE A 248 -0.84 -33.09 19.51
CA PHE A 248 -1.98 -32.78 18.65
C PHE A 248 -2.84 -34.03 18.48
N GLU A 249 -3.50 -34.41 19.56
CA GLU A 249 -4.63 -35.33 19.50
C GLU A 249 -5.91 -34.51 19.42
N ARG A 250 -6.77 -34.88 18.46
CA ARG A 250 -8.16 -34.48 18.25
C ARG A 250 -8.41 -33.09 17.63
N HIS A 251 -8.69 -33.09 16.33
CA HIS A 251 -9.97 -32.63 15.77
C HIS A 251 -10.07 -33.06 14.30
N ASP A 252 -10.18 -34.36 14.06
CA ASP A 252 -10.79 -34.89 12.84
C ASP A 252 -12.28 -35.05 13.15
N GLU A 253 -13.12 -34.10 12.71
CA GLU A 253 -14.59 -34.22 12.54
C GLU A 253 -15.19 -32.82 12.28
N LEU A 254 -14.93 -32.23 11.11
CA LEU A 254 -15.61 -30.99 10.69
C LEU A 254 -16.01 -30.96 9.20
N PHE A 255 -15.74 -32.05 8.47
CA PHE A 255 -16.23 -32.24 7.10
C PHE A 255 -16.93 -33.59 6.99
N THR A 256 -18.06 -33.70 7.67
CA THR A 256 -19.08 -34.70 7.31
C THR A 256 -19.79 -34.17 6.07
N SER A 257 -19.61 -34.85 4.94
CA SER A 257 -20.35 -34.66 3.70
C SER A 257 -21.84 -34.91 3.95
N HIS A 258 -22.68 -33.88 3.80
CA HIS A 258 -24.10 -34.09 3.54
C HIS A 258 -24.25 -34.40 2.05
N ASP A 259 -24.65 -35.63 1.75
CA ASP A 259 -25.27 -35.99 0.49
C ASP A 259 -26.56 -35.17 0.32
N PHE A 260 -26.64 -34.38 -0.74
CA PHE A 260 -27.89 -33.83 -1.23
C PHE A 260 -28.24 -34.60 -2.51
N GLU A 261 -29.06 -35.63 -2.35
CA GLU A 261 -29.89 -36.14 -3.44
C GLU A 261 -31.04 -35.15 -3.69
N LEU A 262 -31.17 -34.71 -4.95
CA LEU A 262 -32.41 -34.36 -5.63
C LEU A 262 -32.18 -34.31 -7.15
#